data_AF-A0A972QAU2-F1
#
_entry.id   AF-A0A972QAU2-F1
#
_cell.length_a   1.000
_cell.length_b   1.000
_cell.length_c   1.000
_cell.angle_alpha   90.00
_cell.angle_beta   90.00
_cell.angle_gamma   90.00
#
_symmetry.space_group_name_H-M   'P 1'
#
loop_
_entity.id
_entity.type
_entity.pdbx_description
1 polymer ?
#
loop_
_entity_poly.entity_id
_entity_poly.type
_entity_poly.pdbx_seq_one_letter_code
_entity_poly.pdbx_strand_id
1 'polypeptide(L)'
;MRLKMLIAAALLMHTVVSPGAENDRMRTNITVQERIIDTMMESDTAFSITSKTEGIYISGFGAVFTIEAGDYQDDFSGEFLWETPGIHLKIQSIEKSIQKTQGELEEYNEGIAAHENALKEYNESLKRYREERVKELEEELNRREELERELKRRMEVLFASLKAYMADYGGALTLPADERLMLRCHFGGYHFIDDGGRDFEIWTTGDELNRLHTGKLKRDKFIEGIEVREISGSEGLPTDIVIMNNILSTVYKDRGGGFIFRGGFGQKDSWATYIPDFGALFIHRQSVDESLMSIISYKLFGVSNELYITMNDDKRADLVEGEGIDLDELQESICDLLVTYIPTLKSVKPREQVVVVVKFERGLGGMNQQMLIFRVNKEVFQQYRDKEVIRNKIEVVKLN
;
A
#
# COMPACT_ATOMS: atom_id res chain seq x y z
N MET A 1 -28.06 -11.02 19.45
CA MET A 1 -29.07 -11.45 18.44
C MET A 1 -30.12 -10.38 18.09
N ARG A 2 -30.57 -9.51 19.03
CA ARG A 2 -31.59 -8.47 18.73
C ARG A 2 -31.09 -7.24 17.96
N LEU A 3 -29.78 -6.94 17.99
CA LEU A 3 -29.19 -5.80 17.27
C LEU A 3 -29.07 -6.04 15.75
N LYS A 4 -28.75 -7.28 15.34
CA LYS A 4 -28.69 -7.69 13.92
C LYS A 4 -30.04 -7.59 13.19
N MET A 5 -31.15 -7.66 13.93
CA MET A 5 -32.50 -7.66 13.35
C MET A 5 -33.06 -6.24 13.12
N LEU A 6 -32.56 -5.24 13.85
CA LEU A 6 -33.04 -3.85 13.76
C LEU A 6 -32.37 -3.06 12.63
N ILE A 7 -31.13 -3.41 12.26
CA ILE A 7 -30.40 -2.76 11.15
C ILE A 7 -30.91 -3.28 9.79
N ALA A 8 -31.26 -4.56 9.69
CA ALA A 8 -31.72 -5.17 8.43
C ALA A 8 -33.11 -4.66 7.97
N ALA A 9 -33.99 -4.24 8.88
CA ALA A 9 -35.35 -3.83 8.55
C ALA A 9 -35.47 -2.42 7.94
N ALA A 10 -34.44 -1.58 8.05
CA ALA A 10 -34.48 -0.21 7.53
C ALA A 10 -34.06 -0.07 6.05
N LEU A 11 -33.57 -1.15 5.41
CA LEU A 11 -32.89 -1.09 4.11
C LEU A 11 -33.76 -1.43 2.87
N LEU A 12 -35.02 -1.83 3.05
CA LEU A 12 -35.83 -2.47 1.99
C LEU A 12 -37.04 -1.65 1.49
N MET A 13 -36.85 -0.39 1.09
CA MET A 13 -37.85 0.32 0.28
C MET A 13 -37.24 0.82 -1.04
N HIS A 14 -37.61 0.17 -2.15
CA HIS A 14 -37.31 0.63 -3.51
C HIS A 14 -38.28 1.75 -3.91
N THR A 15 -37.85 2.99 -3.73
CA THR A 15 -38.44 4.15 -4.40
C THR A 15 -37.66 4.41 -5.69
N VAL A 16 -38.30 5.03 -6.69
CA VAL A 16 -37.59 5.56 -7.86
C VAL A 16 -36.79 6.75 -7.38
N VAL A 17 -35.53 6.51 -7.04
CA VAL A 17 -34.62 7.51 -6.47
C VAL A 17 -34.01 8.30 -7.62
N SER A 18 -33.95 9.63 -7.47
CA SER A 18 -33.21 10.49 -8.40
C SER A 18 -31.73 10.09 -8.41
N PRO A 19 -31.00 10.15 -9.54
CA PRO A 19 -29.58 9.76 -9.62
C PRO A 19 -28.69 10.39 -8.53
N GLY A 20 -28.99 11.62 -8.10
CA GLY A 20 -28.28 12.25 -6.99
C GLY A 20 -28.49 11.56 -5.65
N ALA A 21 -29.72 11.15 -5.35
CA ALA A 21 -30.05 10.48 -4.09
C ALA A 21 -29.60 9.00 -4.06
N GLU A 22 -29.39 8.37 -5.22
CA GLU A 22 -28.76 7.05 -5.30
C GLU A 22 -27.27 7.11 -4.95
N ASN A 23 -26.57 8.13 -5.45
CA ASN A 23 -25.17 8.40 -5.08
C ASN A 23 -25.02 8.70 -3.58
N ASP A 24 -25.91 9.52 -3.00
CA ASP A 24 -25.87 9.82 -1.55
C ASP A 24 -26.13 8.57 -0.70
N ARG A 25 -27.08 7.73 -1.12
CA ARG A 25 -27.34 6.44 -0.46
C ARG A 25 -26.13 5.52 -0.55
N MET A 26 -25.52 5.39 -1.72
CA MET A 26 -24.32 4.58 -1.90
C MET A 26 -23.18 5.09 -1.03
N ARG A 27 -22.91 6.41 -1.00
CA ARG A 27 -21.89 7.01 -0.13
C ARG A 27 -22.15 6.69 1.34
N THR A 28 -23.40 6.80 1.78
CA THR A 28 -23.80 6.45 3.15
C THR A 28 -23.54 4.97 3.43
N ASN A 29 -23.90 4.08 2.51
CA ASN A 29 -23.64 2.65 2.64
C ASN A 29 -22.14 2.36 2.70
N ILE A 30 -21.32 3.00 1.86
CA ILE A 30 -19.85 2.88 1.89
C ILE A 30 -19.32 3.27 3.27
N THR A 31 -19.73 4.40 3.84
CA THR A 31 -19.28 4.83 5.18
C THR A 31 -19.72 3.87 6.29
N VAL A 32 -20.89 3.25 6.16
CA VAL A 32 -21.31 2.20 7.09
C VAL A 32 -20.42 0.97 6.97
N GLN A 33 -20.08 0.56 5.74
CA GLN A 33 -19.21 -0.57 5.48
C GLN A 33 -17.78 -0.35 5.98
N GLU A 34 -17.20 0.84 5.79
CA GLU A 34 -15.89 1.22 6.34
C GLU A 34 -15.83 0.95 7.85
N ARG A 35 -16.84 1.39 8.60
CA ARG A 35 -16.92 1.19 10.05
C ARG A 35 -17.10 -0.28 10.43
N ILE A 36 -17.84 -1.05 9.65
CA ILE A 36 -18.02 -2.49 9.89
C ILE A 36 -16.68 -3.20 9.69
N ILE A 37 -15.96 -2.90 8.61
CA ILE A 37 -14.63 -3.43 8.35
C ILE A 37 -13.70 -3.04 9.50
N ASP A 38 -13.68 -1.76 9.89
CA ASP A 38 -12.81 -1.28 10.96
C ASP A 38 -13.04 -2.04 12.27
N THR A 39 -14.31 -2.13 12.68
CA THR A 39 -14.70 -2.84 13.90
C THR A 39 -14.33 -4.33 13.81
N MET A 40 -14.57 -4.98 12.68
CA MET A 40 -14.28 -6.40 12.48
C MET A 40 -12.77 -6.67 12.52
N MET A 41 -11.96 -5.82 11.91
CA MET A 41 -10.50 -5.96 11.94
C MET A 41 -9.98 -5.87 13.38
N GLU A 42 -10.47 -4.90 14.15
CA GLU A 42 -10.08 -4.72 15.56
C GLU A 42 -10.61 -5.80 16.50
N SER A 43 -11.80 -6.37 16.25
CA SER A 43 -12.44 -7.33 17.17
C SER A 43 -12.17 -8.79 16.85
N ASP A 44 -12.06 -9.13 15.57
CA ASP A 44 -12.10 -10.51 15.08
C ASP A 44 -10.75 -10.97 14.51
N THR A 45 -9.74 -10.09 14.48
CA THR A 45 -8.42 -10.40 13.94
C THR A 45 -7.30 -10.00 14.90
N ALA A 46 -6.10 -10.57 14.69
CA ALA A 46 -4.89 -10.16 15.41
C ALA A 46 -4.25 -8.88 14.82
N PHE A 47 -4.82 -8.32 13.75
CA PHE A 47 -4.30 -7.15 13.08
C PHE A 47 -5.00 -5.90 13.61
N SER A 48 -4.22 -4.84 13.80
CA SER A 48 -4.77 -3.50 14.01
C SER A 48 -4.87 -2.78 12.69
N ILE A 49 -5.82 -1.86 12.60
CA ILE A 49 -5.88 -0.91 11.51
C ILE A 49 -4.91 0.23 11.79
N THR A 50 -3.99 0.47 10.86
CA THR A 50 -3.02 1.57 10.95
C THR A 50 -3.58 2.87 10.39
N SER A 51 -4.56 2.78 9.47
CA SER A 51 -5.32 3.92 8.97
C SER A 51 -6.76 3.51 8.65
N LYS A 52 -7.72 4.41 8.91
CA LYS A 52 -9.16 4.11 8.72
C LYS A 52 -9.41 3.52 7.33
N THR A 53 -10.26 2.49 7.27
CA THR A 53 -10.67 1.91 6.00
C THR A 53 -11.28 2.99 5.11
N GLU A 54 -10.81 3.09 3.87
CA GLU A 54 -11.33 4.02 2.87
C GLU A 54 -12.09 3.28 1.79
N GLY A 55 -13.38 3.57 1.66
CA GLY A 55 -14.25 3.06 0.63
C GLY A 55 -14.50 4.07 -0.48
N ILE A 56 -14.61 3.58 -1.70
CA ILE A 56 -15.03 4.36 -2.87
C ILE A 56 -15.98 3.52 -3.71
N TYR A 57 -17.06 4.14 -4.18
CA TYR A 57 -17.87 3.58 -5.25
C TYR A 57 -17.53 4.26 -6.58
N ILE A 58 -17.24 3.46 -7.58
CA ILE A 58 -16.90 3.88 -8.93
C ILE A 58 -17.93 3.22 -9.85
N SER A 59 -18.85 3.99 -10.43
CA SER A 59 -19.83 3.45 -11.38
C SER A 59 -19.13 2.63 -12.46
N GLY A 60 -19.72 1.51 -12.87
CA GLY A 60 -19.16 0.58 -13.86
C GLY A 60 -17.99 -0.26 -13.34
N PHE A 61 -17.36 0.13 -12.22
CA PHE A 61 -16.32 -0.65 -11.54
C PHE A 61 -16.87 -1.37 -10.29
N GLY A 62 -17.67 -0.68 -9.48
CA GLY A 62 -18.22 -1.12 -8.22
C GLY A 62 -17.56 -0.48 -7.00
N ALA A 63 -17.63 -1.17 -5.86
CA ALA A 63 -17.14 -0.68 -4.58
C ALA A 63 -15.75 -1.23 -4.27
N VAL A 64 -14.81 -0.34 -3.93
CA VAL A 64 -13.43 -0.66 -3.55
C VAL A 64 -13.19 -0.14 -2.14
N PHE A 65 -12.72 -1.00 -1.25
CA PHE A 65 -12.28 -0.63 0.09
C PHE A 65 -10.78 -0.85 0.21
N THR A 66 -10.06 0.15 0.71
CA THR A 66 -8.63 0.06 1.02
C THR A 66 -8.47 -0.02 2.52
N ILE A 67 -7.77 -1.05 2.98
CA ILE A 67 -7.53 -1.36 4.39
C ILE A 67 -6.03 -1.33 4.59
N GLU A 68 -5.54 -0.45 5.46
CA GLU A 68 -4.15 -0.50 5.91
C GLU A 68 -4.14 -1.08 7.32
N ALA A 69 -3.44 -2.20 7.45
CA ALA A 69 -3.36 -2.92 8.70
C ALA A 69 -1.91 -3.24 9.04
N GLY A 70 -1.64 -3.35 10.33
CA GLY A 70 -0.35 -3.70 10.88
C GLY A 70 -0.50 -4.66 12.05
N ASP A 71 0.49 -5.52 12.24
CA ASP A 71 0.56 -6.40 13.40
C ASP A 71 0.90 -5.53 14.63
N TYR A 72 -0.10 -5.24 15.46
CA TYR A 72 0.08 -4.45 16.68
C TYR A 72 0.43 -5.39 17.82
N GLN A 73 1.71 -5.76 17.90
CA GLN A 73 2.31 -6.23 19.14
C GLN A 73 3.56 -5.42 19.47
N ASP A 74 3.32 -4.34 20.21
CA ASP A 74 4.28 -3.53 20.96
C ASP A 74 5.02 -4.32 22.07
N ASP A 75 4.81 -5.63 22.23
CA ASP A 75 5.50 -6.46 23.23
C ASP A 75 6.79 -7.13 22.72
N PHE A 76 7.15 -6.92 21.44
CA PHE A 76 8.49 -7.20 20.94
C PHE A 76 9.35 -5.92 20.87
N SER A 77 9.35 -5.14 21.94
CA SER A 77 10.49 -4.28 22.31
C SER A 77 11.71 -5.12 22.75
N GLY A 78 11.88 -6.32 22.20
CA GLY A 78 13.05 -7.17 22.40
C GLY A 78 14.07 -6.80 21.35
N GLU A 79 14.83 -5.73 21.60
CA GLU A 79 16.18 -5.50 21.05
C GLU A 79 16.44 -6.09 19.65
N PHE A 80 15.60 -5.78 18.65
CA PHE A 80 15.99 -6.03 17.27
C PHE A 80 16.90 -4.87 16.86
N LEU A 81 18.14 -4.96 17.34
CA LEU A 81 19.25 -4.15 16.92
C LEU A 81 19.36 -4.24 15.40
N TRP A 82 18.95 -3.17 14.72
CA TRP A 82 19.47 -2.83 13.41
C TRP A 82 20.96 -2.47 13.57
N GLU A 83 21.80 -3.41 13.98
CA GLU A 83 23.19 -3.38 13.55
C GLU A 83 23.20 -3.87 12.11
N THR A 84 22.87 -2.95 11.19
CA THR A 84 23.52 -2.98 9.88
C THR A 84 25.01 -3.05 10.19
N PRO A 85 25.77 -4.07 9.74
CA PRO A 85 27.21 -3.99 9.81
C PRO A 85 27.60 -2.85 8.87
N GLY A 86 27.75 -1.65 9.43
CA GLY A 86 28.53 -0.61 8.83
C GLY A 86 29.88 -1.23 8.51
N ILE A 87 30.15 -1.38 7.23
CA ILE A 87 31.48 -1.60 6.69
C ILE A 87 32.33 -0.44 7.21
N HIS A 88 33.00 -0.66 8.34
CA HIS A 88 33.94 0.28 8.92
C HIS A 88 35.23 -0.47 9.26
N LEU A 89 36.11 -0.46 8.26
CA LEU A 89 37.55 -0.23 8.39
C LEU A 89 38.17 -0.68 9.73
N LYS A 90 38.59 -1.95 9.78
CA LYS A 90 39.73 -2.38 10.60
C LYS A 90 40.62 -3.36 9.83
N ILE A 91 41.10 -2.92 8.67
CA ILE A 91 42.33 -3.43 8.04
C ILE A 91 43.38 -2.34 8.19
N GLN A 92 43.87 -2.13 9.43
CA GLN A 92 45.02 -1.23 9.68
C GLN A 92 45.69 -1.47 11.04
N SER A 93 45.72 -2.72 11.52
CA SER A 93 46.61 -3.09 12.65
C SER A 93 47.41 -4.37 12.42
N ILE A 94 47.30 -4.99 11.24
CA ILE A 94 47.99 -6.26 10.94
C ILE A 94 49.33 -6.03 10.19
N GLU A 95 49.53 -4.89 9.53
CA GLU A 95 50.73 -4.66 8.71
C GLU A 95 51.95 -4.09 9.45
N LYS A 96 51.82 -3.70 10.73
CA LYS A 96 52.97 -3.17 11.51
C LYS A 96 53.70 -4.19 12.38
N SER A 97 53.20 -5.42 12.46
CA SER A 97 53.79 -6.47 13.30
C SER A 97 54.66 -7.47 12.53
N ILE A 98 54.75 -7.35 11.19
CA ILE A 98 55.40 -8.34 10.33
C ILE A 98 56.82 -7.95 9.88
N GLN A 99 57.31 -6.74 10.20
CA GLN A 99 58.66 -6.28 9.81
C GLN A 99 59.65 -6.11 10.97
N LYS A 100 59.70 -7.04 11.93
CA LYS A 100 60.81 -7.04 12.90
C LYS A 100 61.21 -8.40 13.47
N THR A 101 61.41 -9.41 12.64
CA THR A 101 62.21 -10.58 13.05
C THR A 101 62.87 -11.26 11.87
N GLN A 102 64.08 -10.80 11.50
CA GLN A 102 64.94 -11.42 10.48
C GLN A 102 66.38 -11.59 11.01
N GLY A 103 66.51 -12.09 12.23
CA GLY A 103 67.81 -12.46 12.77
C GLY A 103 67.63 -13.24 14.05
N GLU A 104 67.67 -14.57 13.95
CA GLU A 104 68.19 -15.52 14.95
C GLU A 104 67.81 -16.95 14.50
N LEU A 105 68.74 -17.59 13.77
CA LEU A 105 68.53 -18.86 13.08
C LEU A 105 68.83 -20.10 13.94
N GLU A 106 68.87 -19.95 15.28
CA GLU A 106 69.00 -21.05 16.24
C GLU A 106 67.81 -21.14 17.24
N GLU A 107 66.98 -20.09 17.34
CA GLU A 107 65.65 -20.11 18.00
C GLU A 107 64.54 -20.67 17.08
N TYR A 108 64.90 -21.01 15.83
CA TYR A 108 63.97 -21.35 14.76
C TYR A 108 63.32 -22.74 14.92
N ASN A 109 63.91 -23.66 15.68
CA ASN A 109 63.33 -25.00 15.90
C ASN A 109 62.36 -25.07 17.11
N GLU A 110 62.57 -24.27 18.16
CA GLU A 110 61.60 -24.13 19.26
C GLU A 110 60.43 -23.21 18.88
N GLY A 111 60.70 -22.19 18.03
CA GLY A 111 59.68 -21.32 17.44
C GLY A 111 58.70 -22.05 16.50
N ILE A 112 59.15 -23.06 15.75
CA ILE A 112 58.26 -23.87 14.88
C ILE A 112 57.25 -24.65 15.73
N ALA A 113 57.67 -25.30 16.82
CA ALA A 113 56.76 -26.06 17.68
C ALA A 113 55.76 -25.16 18.42
N ALA A 114 56.20 -23.97 18.88
CA ALA A 114 55.29 -22.98 19.47
C ALA A 114 54.31 -22.41 18.43
N HIS A 115 54.76 -22.20 17.18
CA HIS A 115 53.92 -21.73 16.10
C HIS A 115 52.91 -22.80 15.63
N GLU A 116 53.32 -24.07 15.56
CA GLU A 116 52.43 -25.20 15.24
C GLU A 116 51.35 -25.39 16.30
N ASN A 117 51.70 -25.27 17.59
CA ASN A 117 50.72 -25.30 18.68
C ASN A 117 49.75 -24.11 18.62
N ALA A 118 50.24 -22.90 18.40
CA ALA A 118 49.39 -21.72 18.24
C ALA A 118 48.46 -21.84 17.01
N LEU A 119 48.95 -22.41 15.90
CA LEU A 119 48.14 -22.64 14.70
C LEU A 119 47.07 -23.71 14.95
N LYS A 120 47.40 -24.74 15.73
CA LYS A 120 46.44 -25.78 16.15
C LYS A 120 45.36 -25.20 17.05
N GLU A 121 45.72 -24.42 18.07
CA GLU A 121 44.78 -23.73 18.95
C GLU A 121 43.90 -22.74 18.18
N TYR A 122 44.47 -21.99 17.23
CA TYR A 122 43.72 -21.10 16.35
C TYR A 122 42.72 -21.86 15.47
N ASN A 123 43.14 -22.99 14.86
CA ASN A 123 42.24 -23.82 14.05
C ASN A 123 41.12 -24.45 14.88
N GLU A 124 41.40 -24.88 16.11
CA GLU A 124 40.38 -25.37 17.05
C GLU A 124 39.43 -24.26 17.49
N SER A 125 39.93 -23.04 17.72
CA SER A 125 39.11 -21.86 18.00
C SER A 125 38.21 -21.49 16.80
N LEU A 126 38.76 -21.51 15.57
CA LEU A 126 38.02 -21.22 14.35
C LEU A 126 36.95 -22.28 14.09
N LYS A 127 37.25 -23.55 14.38
CA LYS A 127 36.28 -24.65 14.29
C LYS A 127 35.14 -24.45 15.28
N ARG A 128 35.42 -24.15 16.55
CA ARG A 128 34.39 -23.85 17.56
C ARG A 128 33.52 -22.66 17.17
N TYR A 129 34.14 -21.57 16.72
CA TYR A 129 33.40 -20.39 16.24
C TYR A 129 32.47 -20.73 15.07
N ARG A 130 32.94 -21.55 14.11
CA ARG A 130 32.09 -22.00 12.99
C ARG A 130 30.94 -22.89 13.46
N GLU A 131 31.19 -23.81 14.37
CA GLU A 131 30.17 -24.70 14.93
C GLU A 131 29.11 -23.91 15.72
N GLU A 132 29.53 -22.96 16.56
CA GLU A 132 28.62 -22.04 17.26
C GLU A 132 27.82 -21.18 16.28
N ARG A 133 28.47 -20.61 15.26
CA ARG A 133 27.78 -19.77 14.28
C ARG A 133 26.78 -20.55 13.43
N VAL A 134 27.08 -21.80 13.08
CA VAL A 134 26.12 -22.68 12.38
C VAL A 134 24.92 -22.96 13.28
N LYS A 135 25.15 -23.26 14.56
CA LYS A 135 24.06 -23.50 15.51
C LYS A 135 23.18 -22.26 15.70
N GLU A 136 23.76 -21.07 15.82
CA GLU A 136 23.01 -19.80 15.87
C GLU A 136 22.15 -19.59 14.61
N LEU A 137 22.71 -19.87 13.43
CA LEU A 137 21.98 -19.75 12.17
C LEU A 137 20.86 -20.78 12.03
N GLU A 138 21.05 -22.01 12.52
CA GLU A 138 20.01 -23.04 12.57
C GLU A 138 18.88 -22.65 13.53
N GLU A 139 19.20 -22.11 14.71
CA GLU A 139 18.21 -21.59 15.65
C GLU A 139 17.44 -20.39 15.06
N GLU A 140 18.12 -19.49 14.36
CA GLU A 140 17.50 -18.35 13.67
C GLU A 140 16.57 -18.79 12.52
N LEU A 141 17.01 -19.77 11.72
CA LEU A 141 16.19 -20.32 10.64
C LEU A 141 14.91 -20.97 11.21
N ASN A 142 15.04 -21.78 12.27
CA ASN A 142 13.89 -22.42 12.92
C ASN A 142 12.90 -21.38 13.47
N ARG A 143 13.39 -20.29 14.07
CA ARG A 143 12.54 -19.17 14.53
C ARG A 143 11.81 -18.50 13.37
N ARG A 144 12.49 -18.25 12.25
CA ARG A 144 11.87 -17.67 11.04
C ARG A 144 10.78 -18.57 10.48
N GLU A 145 11.03 -19.87 10.37
CA GLU A 145 10.01 -20.82 9.89
C GLU A 145 8.78 -20.90 10.81
N GLU A 146 8.97 -20.75 12.13
CA GLU A 146 7.86 -20.71 13.08
C GLU A 146 7.04 -19.42 12.93
N LEU A 147 7.69 -18.27 12.77
CA LEU A 147 7.03 -16.99 12.51
C LEU A 147 6.26 -16.99 11.20
N GLU A 148 6.82 -17.53 10.11
CA GLU A 148 6.12 -17.66 8.83
C GLU A 148 4.88 -18.56 8.94
N ARG A 149 4.99 -19.67 9.68
CA ARG A 149 3.84 -20.55 9.94
C ARG A 149 2.74 -19.85 10.73
N GLU A 150 3.10 -19.08 11.74
CA GLU A 150 2.13 -18.34 12.54
C GLU A 150 1.48 -17.20 11.75
N LEU A 151 2.28 -16.44 10.99
CA LEU A 151 1.78 -15.40 10.09
C LEU A 151 0.78 -15.98 9.08
N LYS A 152 1.11 -17.13 8.47
CA LYS A 152 0.22 -17.82 7.54
C LYS A 152 -1.13 -18.17 8.20
N ARG A 153 -1.13 -18.69 9.43
CA ARG A 153 -2.38 -18.98 10.16
C ARG A 153 -3.18 -17.70 10.45
N ARG A 154 -2.53 -16.62 10.87
CA ARG A 154 -3.19 -15.33 11.11
C ARG A 154 -3.83 -14.79 9.83
N MET A 155 -3.13 -14.89 8.69
CA MET A 155 -3.66 -14.51 7.38
C MET A 155 -4.86 -15.37 6.96
N GLU A 156 -4.84 -16.68 7.24
CA GLU A 156 -5.98 -17.57 6.96
C GLU A 156 -7.23 -17.16 7.75
N VAL A 157 -7.08 -16.84 9.05
CA VAL A 157 -8.20 -16.35 9.89
C VAL A 157 -8.73 -15.02 9.37
N LEU A 158 -7.84 -14.08 9.07
CA LEU A 158 -8.19 -12.79 8.49
C LEU A 158 -8.98 -12.93 7.18
N PHE A 159 -8.50 -13.74 6.25
CA PHE A 159 -9.20 -13.96 4.98
C PHE A 159 -10.56 -14.62 5.19
N ALA A 160 -10.68 -15.54 6.14
CA ALA A 160 -11.97 -16.10 6.51
C ALA A 160 -12.93 -15.02 7.04
N SER A 161 -12.45 -14.10 7.88
CA SER A 161 -13.24 -12.96 8.39
C SER A 161 -13.65 -12.00 7.28
N LEU A 162 -12.73 -11.58 6.40
CA LEU A 162 -13.03 -10.70 5.27
C LEU A 162 -14.04 -11.33 4.29
N LYS A 163 -13.89 -12.63 4.00
CA LYS A 163 -14.87 -13.38 3.19
C LYS A 163 -16.24 -13.45 3.86
N ALA A 164 -16.28 -13.69 5.17
CA ALA A 164 -17.52 -13.69 5.94
C ALA A 164 -18.18 -12.30 5.93
N TYR A 165 -17.40 -11.23 6.06
CA TYR A 165 -17.87 -9.86 5.93
C TYR A 165 -18.53 -9.62 4.56
N MET A 166 -17.87 -10.00 3.45
CA MET A 166 -18.46 -9.83 2.11
C MET A 166 -19.77 -10.59 1.96
N ALA A 167 -19.86 -11.79 2.54
CA ALA A 167 -21.08 -12.60 2.49
C ALA A 167 -22.22 -12.00 3.33
N ASP A 168 -21.90 -11.45 4.50
CA ASP A 168 -22.90 -11.04 5.48
C ASP A 168 -23.34 -9.58 5.27
N TYR A 169 -22.47 -8.72 4.75
CA TYR A 169 -22.72 -7.27 4.61
C TYR A 169 -22.61 -6.74 3.18
N GLY A 170 -21.91 -7.44 2.27
CA GLY A 170 -21.69 -6.96 0.90
C GLY A 170 -22.97 -6.70 0.11
N GLY A 171 -24.04 -7.47 0.38
CA GLY A 171 -25.34 -7.27 -0.27
C GLY A 171 -26.02 -5.93 0.03
N ALA A 172 -25.61 -5.21 1.09
CA ALA A 172 -26.17 -3.90 1.41
C ALA A 172 -25.77 -2.80 0.42
N LEU A 173 -24.71 -3.02 -0.37
CA LEU A 173 -24.24 -2.07 -1.38
C LEU A 173 -25.10 -2.08 -2.65
N THR A 174 -25.97 -3.09 -2.87
CA THR A 174 -26.86 -3.19 -4.04
C THR A 174 -26.13 -2.95 -5.38
N LEU A 175 -25.02 -3.66 -5.60
CA LEU A 175 -24.20 -3.49 -6.79
C LEU A 175 -24.88 -4.09 -8.05
N PRO A 176 -24.78 -3.43 -9.23
CA PRO A 176 -25.07 -4.03 -10.52
C PRO A 176 -24.33 -5.36 -10.74
N ALA A 177 -24.92 -6.25 -11.55
CA ALA A 177 -24.42 -7.62 -11.72
C ALA A 177 -23.00 -7.68 -12.33
N ASP A 178 -22.67 -6.71 -13.18
CA ASP A 178 -21.40 -6.57 -13.86
C ASP A 178 -20.32 -5.86 -13.02
N GLU A 179 -20.69 -5.21 -11.92
CA GLU A 179 -19.75 -4.52 -11.03
C GLU A 179 -19.12 -5.47 -9.99
N ARG A 180 -18.19 -4.95 -9.18
CA ARG A 180 -17.41 -5.72 -8.20
C ARG A 180 -17.46 -5.11 -6.80
N LEU A 181 -17.37 -5.96 -5.80
CA LEU A 181 -16.93 -5.57 -4.47
C LEU A 181 -15.48 -6.04 -4.31
N MET A 182 -14.56 -5.10 -4.06
CA MET A 182 -13.14 -5.36 -3.87
C MET A 182 -12.67 -4.82 -2.53
N LEU A 183 -11.91 -5.64 -1.80
CA LEU A 183 -11.15 -5.26 -0.62
C LEU A 183 -9.67 -5.35 -0.97
N ARG A 184 -8.96 -4.25 -0.88
CA ARG A 184 -7.50 -4.19 -1.01
C ARG A 184 -6.92 -3.98 0.38
N CYS A 185 -6.10 -4.91 0.82
CA CYS A 185 -5.52 -4.91 2.15
C CYS A 185 -4.01 -4.78 2.03
N HIS A 186 -3.44 -3.73 2.62
CA HIS A 186 -2.00 -3.58 2.80
C HIS A 186 -1.64 -3.97 4.22
N PHE A 187 -0.77 -4.96 4.38
CA PHE A 187 -0.24 -5.38 5.68
C PHE A 187 1.21 -4.97 5.82
N GLY A 188 1.47 -3.94 6.64
CA GLY A 188 2.80 -3.50 7.01
C GLY A 188 3.23 -4.06 8.38
N GLY A 189 4.54 -4.05 8.67
CA GLY A 189 5.06 -4.37 10.01
C GLY A 189 6.37 -5.15 10.02
N TYR A 190 7.06 -5.15 11.17
CA TYR A 190 8.37 -5.78 11.39
C TYR A 190 8.41 -7.30 11.14
N HIS A 191 7.26 -7.98 11.22
CA HIS A 191 7.17 -9.43 10.99
C HIS A 191 7.10 -9.82 9.52
N PHE A 192 6.87 -8.86 8.61
CA PHE A 192 7.04 -9.11 7.19
C PHE A 192 8.53 -9.00 6.88
N ILE A 193 9.15 -10.15 6.62
CA ILE A 193 10.61 -10.30 6.41
C ILE A 193 11.13 -9.43 5.25
N ASP A 194 10.23 -8.97 4.37
CA ASP A 194 10.51 -8.01 3.31
C ASP A 194 10.04 -6.61 3.73
N ASP A 195 10.95 -5.61 3.68
CA ASP A 195 10.80 -4.19 4.05
C ASP A 195 9.60 -3.43 3.41
N GLY A 196 8.72 -4.09 2.66
CA GLY A 196 7.63 -3.49 1.88
C GLY A 196 6.21 -3.89 2.25
N GLY A 197 6.01 -4.74 3.26
CA GLY A 197 4.70 -5.28 3.61
C GLY A 197 4.13 -6.21 2.52
N ARG A 198 2.89 -6.68 2.70
CA ARG A 198 2.18 -7.53 1.73
C ARG A 198 0.85 -6.92 1.35
N ASP A 199 0.61 -6.80 0.04
CA ASP A 199 -0.67 -6.34 -0.48
C ASP A 199 -1.52 -7.56 -0.88
N PHE A 200 -2.81 -7.55 -0.54
CA PHE A 200 -3.77 -8.56 -0.97
C PHE A 200 -5.01 -7.90 -1.55
N GLU A 201 -5.60 -8.56 -2.54
CA GLU A 201 -6.89 -8.19 -3.08
C GLU A 201 -7.87 -9.36 -2.94
N ILE A 202 -9.06 -9.03 -2.48
CA ILE A 202 -10.17 -9.95 -2.27
C ILE A 202 -11.37 -9.39 -3.00
N TRP A 203 -11.99 -10.14 -3.90
CA TRP A 203 -13.13 -9.63 -4.67
C TRP A 203 -14.19 -10.67 -4.98
N THR A 204 -15.37 -10.17 -5.32
CA THR A 204 -16.52 -10.94 -5.81
C THR A 204 -17.37 -10.06 -6.73
N THR A 205 -18.24 -10.69 -7.51
CA THR A 205 -19.11 -10.02 -8.46
C THR A 205 -20.41 -9.53 -7.82
N GLY A 206 -20.98 -8.45 -8.35
CA GLY A 206 -22.32 -8.00 -7.97
C GLY A 206 -23.37 -9.08 -8.26
N ASP A 207 -23.23 -9.87 -9.34
CA ASP A 207 -24.12 -11.01 -9.61
C ASP A 207 -24.10 -12.03 -8.45
N GLU A 208 -22.92 -12.42 -7.98
CA GLU A 208 -22.79 -13.38 -6.87
C GLU A 208 -23.37 -12.84 -5.57
N LEU A 209 -23.12 -11.56 -5.25
CA LEU A 209 -23.72 -10.90 -4.08
C LEU A 209 -25.24 -10.88 -4.17
N ASN A 210 -25.79 -10.53 -5.33
CA ASN A 210 -27.23 -10.50 -5.58
C ASN A 210 -27.84 -11.90 -5.50
N ARG A 211 -27.17 -12.92 -6.04
CA ARG A 211 -27.60 -14.31 -5.94
C ARG A 211 -27.55 -14.83 -4.51
N LEU A 212 -26.54 -14.46 -3.73
CA LEU A 212 -26.47 -14.77 -2.31
C LEU A 212 -27.63 -14.11 -1.56
N HIS A 213 -27.84 -12.81 -1.76
CA HIS A 213 -28.88 -12.03 -1.10
C HIS A 213 -30.29 -12.55 -1.42
N THR A 214 -30.52 -12.99 -2.66
CA THR A 214 -31.80 -13.59 -3.09
C THR A 214 -31.94 -15.07 -2.74
N GLY A 215 -30.97 -15.68 -2.05
CA GLY A 215 -30.98 -17.09 -1.66
C GLY A 215 -30.72 -18.08 -2.80
N LYS A 216 -30.35 -17.60 -3.99
CA LYS A 216 -30.02 -18.40 -5.18
C LYS A 216 -28.59 -18.98 -5.14
N LEU A 217 -27.74 -18.46 -4.28
CA LEU A 217 -26.39 -18.96 -4.00
C LEU A 217 -26.27 -19.23 -2.50
N LYS A 218 -25.77 -20.42 -2.14
CA LYS A 218 -25.52 -20.77 -0.73
C LYS A 218 -24.28 -20.02 -0.24
N ARG A 219 -24.31 -19.60 1.03
CA ARG A 219 -23.21 -18.87 1.68
C ARG A 219 -21.85 -19.56 1.55
N ASP A 220 -21.79 -20.87 1.82
CA ASP A 220 -20.51 -21.60 1.77
C ASP A 220 -19.94 -21.61 0.35
N LYS A 221 -20.80 -21.84 -0.66
CA LYS A 221 -20.40 -21.78 -2.07
C LYS A 221 -19.97 -20.39 -2.51
N PHE A 222 -20.60 -19.35 -1.95
CA PHE A 222 -20.18 -17.97 -2.20
C PHE A 222 -18.78 -17.73 -1.63
N ILE A 223 -18.53 -18.09 -0.37
CA ILE A 223 -17.23 -17.92 0.29
C ILE A 223 -16.10 -18.69 -0.43
N GLU A 224 -16.39 -19.91 -0.89
CA GLU A 224 -15.50 -20.71 -1.72
C GLU A 224 -15.17 -20.03 -3.06
N GLY A 225 -16.13 -19.30 -3.64
CA GLY A 225 -15.97 -18.56 -4.88
C GLY A 225 -15.24 -17.22 -4.75
N ILE A 226 -15.07 -16.68 -3.53
CA ILE A 226 -14.32 -15.44 -3.32
C ILE A 226 -12.83 -15.67 -3.60
N GLU A 227 -12.30 -14.91 -4.55
CA GLU A 227 -10.90 -14.95 -4.93
C GLU A 227 -10.06 -14.09 -3.97
N VAL A 228 -8.89 -14.61 -3.58
CA VAL A 228 -7.87 -13.89 -2.80
C VAL A 228 -6.58 -13.95 -3.59
N ARG A 229 -5.99 -12.79 -3.85
CA ARG A 229 -4.74 -12.67 -4.60
C ARG A 229 -3.73 -11.85 -3.80
N GLU A 230 -2.56 -12.40 -3.59
CA GLU A 230 -1.39 -11.65 -3.10
C GLU A 230 -0.79 -10.83 -4.25
N ILE A 231 -0.40 -9.60 -3.96
CA ILE A 231 0.17 -8.63 -4.89
C ILE A 231 1.53 -8.23 -4.32
N SER A 232 2.57 -9.02 -4.64
CA SER A 232 3.93 -8.70 -4.24
C SER A 232 4.51 -7.61 -5.16
N GLY A 233 4.23 -6.34 -4.87
CA GLY A 233 4.77 -5.21 -5.65
C GLY A 233 4.27 -5.20 -7.11
N SER A 234 5.18 -5.28 -8.08
CA SER A 234 4.85 -5.42 -9.51
C SER A 234 4.61 -6.87 -9.94
N GLU A 235 4.92 -7.85 -9.09
CA GLU A 235 4.72 -9.25 -9.39
C GLU A 235 3.22 -9.57 -9.35
N GLY A 236 2.71 -10.16 -10.43
CA GLY A 236 1.28 -10.45 -10.61
C GLY A 236 0.52 -9.42 -11.44
N LEU A 237 1.05 -8.20 -11.62
CA LEU A 237 0.49 -7.24 -12.57
C LEU A 237 1.11 -7.39 -13.95
N PRO A 238 0.33 -7.22 -15.03
CA PRO A 238 0.90 -7.15 -16.36
C PRO A 238 1.86 -5.97 -16.50
N THR A 239 2.98 -6.17 -17.21
CA THR A 239 4.08 -5.18 -17.30
C THR A 239 3.62 -3.81 -17.80
N ASP A 240 2.68 -3.78 -18.74
CA ASP A 240 2.10 -2.54 -19.28
C ASP A 240 1.27 -1.77 -18.25
N ILE A 241 0.60 -2.45 -17.31
CA ILE A 241 -0.08 -1.82 -16.18
C ILE A 241 0.93 -1.18 -15.23
N VAL A 242 2.02 -1.87 -14.93
CA VAL A 242 3.10 -1.34 -14.08
C VAL A 242 3.73 -0.10 -14.72
N ILE A 243 4.00 -0.14 -16.02
CA ILE A 243 4.53 1.01 -16.77
C ILE A 243 3.57 2.19 -16.72
N MET A 244 2.28 1.96 -16.97
CA MET A 244 1.27 3.02 -16.92
C MET A 244 1.15 3.64 -15.51
N ASN A 245 1.19 2.81 -14.47
CA ASN A 245 1.21 3.31 -13.09
C ASN A 245 2.40 4.23 -12.83
N ASN A 246 3.59 3.87 -13.34
CA ASN A 246 4.79 4.69 -13.21
C ASN A 246 4.69 6.01 -14.00
N ILE A 247 4.13 5.99 -15.21
CA ILE A 247 3.89 7.19 -16.02
C ILE A 247 2.92 8.14 -15.30
N LEU A 248 1.80 7.62 -14.80
CA LEU A 248 0.85 8.40 -14.02
C LEU A 248 1.56 9.00 -12.79
N SER A 249 2.33 8.19 -12.06
CA SER A 249 3.10 8.64 -10.90
C SER A 249 4.10 9.77 -11.20
N THR A 250 4.61 9.91 -12.43
CA THR A 250 5.51 11.03 -12.78
C THR A 250 4.79 12.37 -12.87
N VAL A 251 3.56 12.39 -13.39
CA VAL A 251 2.80 13.63 -13.58
C VAL A 251 2.44 14.27 -12.24
N TYR A 252 2.23 13.46 -11.21
CA TYR A 252 1.95 13.95 -9.87
C TYR A 252 3.21 14.40 -9.09
N LYS A 253 4.39 13.87 -9.45
CA LYS A 253 5.67 14.26 -8.80
C LYS A 253 6.19 15.61 -9.27
N ASP A 254 6.02 15.93 -10.56
CA ASP A 254 6.60 17.15 -11.15
C ASP A 254 5.78 18.41 -10.86
N ARG A 255 4.48 18.30 -10.53
CA ARG A 255 3.60 19.45 -10.30
C ARG A 255 3.51 19.93 -8.85
N GLY A 256 4.18 19.24 -7.92
CA GLY A 256 4.12 19.56 -6.49
C GLY A 256 4.96 20.76 -6.04
N GLY A 257 5.85 21.33 -6.87
CA GLY A 257 6.64 22.55 -6.58
C GLY A 257 7.53 22.55 -5.32
N GLY A 258 7.43 21.52 -4.47
CA GLY A 258 8.12 21.38 -3.20
C GLY A 258 8.65 19.98 -3.07
N PHE A 259 9.73 19.85 -2.30
CA PHE A 259 10.32 18.57 -1.91
C PHE A 259 9.23 17.63 -1.38
N ILE A 260 8.73 16.73 -2.23
CA ILE A 260 8.04 15.54 -1.78
C ILE A 260 9.13 14.72 -1.11
N PHE A 261 9.29 14.88 0.21
CA PHE A 261 9.98 13.87 0.98
C PHE A 261 9.27 12.56 0.66
N ARG A 262 10.00 11.58 0.09
CA ARG A 262 9.59 10.20 0.25
C ARG A 262 9.50 10.02 1.75
N GLY A 263 8.31 10.06 2.32
CA GLY A 263 8.09 9.61 3.68
C GLY A 263 8.72 8.23 3.76
N GLY A 264 9.87 8.13 4.42
CA GLY A 264 10.33 6.85 4.92
C GLY A 264 9.17 6.32 5.74
N PHE A 265 8.83 5.04 5.57
CA PHE A 265 7.64 4.37 6.11
C PHE A 265 6.39 4.42 5.20
N GLY A 266 6.43 3.60 4.13
CA GLY A 266 5.35 2.65 3.85
C GLY A 266 4.12 3.12 3.08
N GLN A 267 3.78 4.41 3.02
CA GLN A 267 2.59 4.82 2.26
C GLN A 267 2.86 4.78 0.75
N LYS A 268 2.37 3.72 0.08
CA LYS A 268 2.26 3.68 -1.37
C LYS A 268 1.09 4.58 -1.77
N ASP A 269 1.37 5.88 -1.89
CA ASP A 269 0.45 6.91 -2.38
C ASP A 269 -0.11 6.64 -3.78
N SER A 270 0.36 5.59 -4.46
CA SER A 270 -0.20 5.17 -5.75
C SER A 270 -0.17 3.67 -5.89
N TRP A 271 -1.25 3.12 -6.41
CA TRP A 271 -1.30 1.72 -6.75
C TRP A 271 -2.14 1.46 -7.98
N ALA A 272 -1.90 0.31 -8.59
CA ALA A 272 -2.68 -0.18 -9.70
C ALA A 272 -3.17 -1.60 -9.43
N THR A 273 -4.26 -1.97 -10.08
CA THR A 273 -4.72 -3.35 -10.19
C THR A 273 -5.25 -3.63 -11.58
N TYR A 274 -5.21 -4.91 -11.95
CA TYR A 274 -5.85 -5.44 -13.13
C TYR A 274 -6.73 -6.63 -12.74
N ILE A 275 -8.00 -6.56 -13.14
CA ILE A 275 -8.99 -7.62 -12.95
C ILE A 275 -9.38 -8.12 -14.34
N PRO A 276 -9.11 -9.40 -14.67
CA PRO A 276 -9.49 -9.98 -15.95
C PRO A 276 -10.98 -9.79 -16.26
N ASP A 277 -11.29 -9.51 -17.53
CA ASP A 277 -12.64 -9.28 -18.05
C ASP A 277 -13.32 -8.02 -17.51
N PHE A 278 -12.58 -7.21 -16.77
CA PHE A 278 -13.06 -5.96 -16.22
C PHE A 278 -12.19 -4.78 -16.60
N GLY A 279 -10.89 -4.90 -16.36
CA GLY A 279 -9.89 -3.92 -16.79
C GLY A 279 -8.95 -3.46 -15.69
N ALA A 280 -8.46 -2.24 -15.82
CA ALA A 280 -7.41 -1.69 -14.99
C ALA A 280 -7.90 -0.52 -14.16
N LEU A 281 -7.55 -0.51 -12.87
CA LEU A 281 -7.81 0.58 -11.95
C LEU A 281 -6.47 1.12 -11.43
N PHE A 282 -6.29 2.42 -11.54
CA PHE A 282 -5.15 3.16 -11.01
C PHE A 282 -5.67 4.14 -9.96
N ILE A 283 -5.17 4.05 -8.73
CA ILE A 283 -5.49 5.02 -7.68
C ILE A 283 -4.22 5.79 -7.33
N HIS A 284 -4.30 7.10 -7.41
CA HIS A 284 -3.27 8.03 -6.99
C HIS A 284 -3.83 8.91 -5.86
N ARG A 285 -3.13 8.95 -4.74
CA ARG A 285 -3.39 9.81 -3.59
C ARG A 285 -2.28 10.84 -3.53
N GLN A 286 -2.64 12.10 -3.68
CA GLN A 286 -1.73 13.21 -3.40
C GLN A 286 -2.06 13.74 -2.01
N SER A 287 -1.32 13.28 -1.00
CA SER A 287 -1.29 13.96 0.29
C SER A 287 -0.44 15.22 0.11
N VAL A 288 -1.02 16.40 0.37
CA VAL A 288 -0.22 17.60 0.54
C VAL A 288 0.33 17.49 1.96
N ASP A 289 1.49 16.88 2.07
CA ASP A 289 2.07 16.49 3.35
C ASP A 289 2.19 17.68 4.31
N GLU A 290 1.64 17.54 5.52
CA GLU A 290 1.81 18.48 6.63
C GLU A 290 3.30 18.62 7.03
N SER A 291 4.18 17.75 6.52
CA SER A 291 5.62 17.79 6.77
C SER A 291 6.33 19.07 6.30
N LEU A 292 5.74 19.86 5.38
CA LEU A 292 6.25 21.22 5.12
C LEU A 292 6.14 22.11 6.37
N MET A 293 5.08 21.96 7.17
CA MET A 293 4.92 22.66 8.45
C MET A 293 5.80 22.07 9.56
N SER A 294 6.02 20.75 9.56
CA SER A 294 6.93 20.12 10.53
C SER A 294 8.39 20.49 10.27
N ILE A 295 8.82 20.64 9.01
CA ILE A 295 10.18 21.11 8.68
C ILE A 295 10.35 22.60 8.97
N ILE A 296 9.32 23.43 8.74
CA ILE A 296 9.35 24.84 9.15
C ILE A 296 9.45 24.97 10.69
N SER A 297 8.81 24.06 11.45
CA SER A 297 8.89 24.05 12.92
C SER A 297 10.15 23.37 13.47
N TYR A 298 10.73 22.37 12.80
CA TYR A 298 11.98 21.72 13.21
C TYR A 298 13.24 22.50 12.80
N LYS A 299 13.22 23.27 11.69
CA LYS A 299 14.32 24.21 11.36
C LYS A 299 14.37 25.43 12.28
N LEU A 300 13.33 25.68 13.09
CA LEU A 300 13.31 26.74 14.09
C LEU A 300 14.02 26.36 15.41
N PHE A 301 14.44 25.11 15.61
CA PHE A 301 15.03 24.65 16.88
C PHE A 301 16.50 24.23 16.83
N GLY A 302 17.23 24.45 15.74
CA GLY A 302 18.60 23.96 15.69
C GLY A 302 19.53 24.51 14.64
N VAL A 303 19.68 25.83 14.50
CA VAL A 303 20.98 26.46 14.19
C VAL A 303 21.01 27.89 14.73
N SER A 304 22.09 28.24 15.42
CA SER A 304 22.35 29.50 16.11
C SER A 304 22.54 30.72 15.19
N ASN A 305 22.14 31.87 15.75
CA ASN A 305 22.53 33.25 15.49
C ASN A 305 22.10 33.92 14.16
N GLU A 306 21.26 34.95 14.35
CA GLU A 306 20.93 36.05 13.43
C GLU A 306 19.96 35.76 12.28
N LEU A 307 18.70 35.44 12.62
CA LEU A 307 17.56 35.88 11.81
C LEU A 307 16.28 35.95 12.66
N TYR A 308 15.99 37.13 13.22
CA TYR A 308 14.67 37.41 13.78
C TYR A 308 13.69 37.65 12.62
N ILE A 309 13.03 36.59 12.14
CA ILE A 309 11.77 36.77 11.41
C ILE A 309 10.67 36.86 12.46
N THR A 310 10.27 38.08 12.79
CA THR A 310 9.05 38.31 13.56
C THR A 310 7.87 37.89 12.69
N MET A 311 7.36 36.67 12.89
CA MET A 311 6.09 36.27 12.30
C MET A 311 4.98 36.98 13.07
N ASN A 312 4.45 38.06 12.51
CA ASN A 312 3.18 38.62 12.94
C ASN A 312 2.09 37.59 12.64
N ASP A 313 1.30 37.22 13.65
CA ASP A 313 0.18 36.27 13.53
C ASP A 313 -0.82 36.65 12.44
N ASP A 314 -0.92 37.94 12.09
CA ASP A 314 -1.82 38.44 11.04
C ASP A 314 -1.38 38.10 9.60
N LYS A 315 -0.14 37.62 9.37
CA LYS A 315 0.37 37.25 8.02
C LYS A 315 0.43 35.74 7.76
N ARG A 316 -0.06 34.91 8.69
CA ARG A 316 -0.19 33.45 8.45
C ARG A 316 -1.20 33.10 7.37
N ALA A 317 -2.15 33.99 7.07
CA ALA A 317 -3.16 33.78 6.03
C ALA A 317 -2.59 33.98 4.60
N ASP A 318 -1.64 34.91 4.42
CA ASP A 318 -1.22 35.34 3.08
C ASP A 318 -0.11 34.46 2.45
N LEU A 319 0.52 33.56 3.22
CA LEU A 319 1.63 32.72 2.76
C LEU A 319 1.22 31.29 2.37
N VAL A 320 -0.05 30.92 2.52
CA VAL A 320 -0.61 29.59 2.13
C VAL A 320 -1.61 29.72 0.98
N GLU A 321 -1.60 30.84 0.25
CA GLU A 321 -2.11 30.89 -1.12
C GLU A 321 -0.98 30.48 -2.08
N GLY A 322 -0.41 29.28 -1.88
CA GLY A 322 0.32 28.63 -2.97
C GLY A 322 -0.65 28.48 -4.13
N GLU A 323 -0.20 28.78 -5.36
CA GLU A 323 -0.98 28.57 -6.59
C GLU A 323 -1.65 27.20 -6.49
N GLY A 324 -2.95 27.20 -6.18
CA GLY A 324 -3.68 25.96 -5.96
C GLY A 324 -3.57 25.14 -7.24
N ILE A 325 -3.43 23.82 -7.11
CA ILE A 325 -3.42 22.92 -8.27
C ILE A 325 -4.59 23.31 -9.18
N ASP A 326 -4.30 23.79 -10.39
CA ASP A 326 -5.31 24.06 -11.39
C ASP A 326 -5.91 22.70 -11.79
N LEU A 327 -7.12 22.44 -11.31
CA LEU A 327 -7.79 21.17 -11.52
C LEU A 327 -8.11 20.94 -12.99
N ASP A 328 -8.31 22.00 -13.76
CA ASP A 328 -8.57 21.88 -15.18
C ASP A 328 -7.27 21.55 -15.92
N GLU A 329 -6.14 22.17 -15.56
CA GLU A 329 -4.82 21.79 -16.10
C GLU A 329 -4.43 20.35 -15.73
N LEU A 330 -4.69 19.92 -14.50
CA LEU A 330 -4.47 18.54 -14.06
C LEU A 330 -5.35 17.56 -14.85
N GLN A 331 -6.63 17.89 -15.01
CA GLN A 331 -7.56 17.09 -15.78
C GLN A 331 -7.12 16.94 -17.24
N GLU A 332 -6.74 18.03 -17.90
CA GLU A 332 -6.24 18.00 -19.27
C GLU A 332 -4.99 17.13 -19.40
N SER A 333 -4.07 17.25 -18.44
CA SER A 333 -2.81 16.50 -18.49
C SER A 333 -3.02 15.00 -18.30
N ILE A 334 -3.90 14.60 -17.38
CA ILE A 334 -4.26 13.19 -17.20
C ILE A 334 -4.97 12.67 -18.45
N CYS A 335 -5.93 13.42 -19.00
CA CYS A 335 -6.59 13.06 -20.26
C CYS A 335 -5.57 12.83 -21.39
N ASP A 336 -4.54 13.66 -21.50
CA ASP A 336 -3.52 13.52 -22.55
C ASP A 336 -2.63 12.29 -22.38
N LEU A 337 -2.29 11.95 -21.13
CA LEU A 337 -1.63 10.69 -20.82
C LEU A 337 -2.52 9.51 -21.18
N LEU A 338 -3.80 9.55 -20.82
CA LEU A 338 -4.74 8.47 -21.11
C LEU A 338 -4.91 8.28 -22.62
N VAL A 339 -5.07 9.37 -23.37
CA VAL A 339 -5.16 9.34 -24.83
C VAL A 339 -3.90 8.71 -25.45
N THR A 340 -2.73 9.01 -24.88
CA THR A 340 -1.44 8.60 -25.41
C THR A 340 -1.09 7.16 -25.06
N TYR A 341 -1.31 6.74 -23.81
CA TYR A 341 -0.78 5.50 -23.27
C TYR A 341 -1.80 4.37 -23.17
N ILE A 342 -3.11 4.66 -23.03
CA ILE A 342 -4.10 3.57 -23.02
C ILE A 342 -3.99 2.65 -24.23
N PRO A 343 -3.79 3.10 -25.48
CA PRO A 343 -3.58 2.22 -26.63
C PRO A 343 -2.50 1.15 -26.41
N THR A 344 -1.46 1.48 -25.65
CA THR A 344 -0.30 0.61 -25.36
C THR A 344 -0.57 -0.47 -24.32
N LEU A 345 -1.68 -0.38 -23.57
CA LEU A 345 -2.11 -1.39 -22.60
C LEU A 345 -2.62 -2.66 -23.30
N LYS A 346 -1.71 -3.55 -23.70
CA LYS A 346 -2.01 -4.80 -24.40
C LYS A 346 -2.77 -5.81 -23.55
N SER A 347 -2.62 -5.72 -22.23
CA SER A 347 -3.26 -6.62 -21.28
C SER A 347 -4.74 -6.30 -21.10
N VAL A 348 -5.14 -5.04 -21.32
CA VAL A 348 -6.54 -4.59 -21.25
C VAL A 348 -7.26 -4.89 -22.57
N LYS A 349 -8.30 -5.72 -22.50
CA LYS A 349 -9.11 -6.14 -23.65
C LYS A 349 -10.06 -5.02 -24.11
N PRO A 350 -10.57 -5.05 -25.36
CA PRO A 350 -11.40 -3.96 -25.90
C PRO A 350 -12.63 -3.61 -25.05
N ARG A 351 -13.29 -4.61 -24.47
CA ARG A 351 -14.50 -4.40 -23.65
C ARG A 351 -14.22 -3.98 -22.22
N GLU A 352 -12.96 -4.03 -21.81
CA GLU A 352 -12.54 -3.69 -20.45
C GLU A 352 -12.36 -2.18 -20.29
N GLN A 353 -12.52 -1.72 -19.06
CA GLN A 353 -12.45 -0.32 -18.67
C GLN A 353 -11.07 0.03 -18.13
N VAL A 354 -10.62 1.25 -18.39
CA VAL A 354 -9.50 1.86 -17.69
C VAL A 354 -10.06 2.95 -16.80
N VAL A 355 -9.80 2.83 -15.51
CA VAL A 355 -10.21 3.80 -14.49
C VAL A 355 -8.97 4.40 -13.84
N VAL A 356 -8.90 5.72 -13.79
CA VAL A 356 -7.89 6.45 -13.01
C VAL A 356 -8.61 7.29 -11.97
N VAL A 357 -8.26 7.09 -10.71
CA VAL A 357 -8.77 7.85 -9.57
C VAL A 357 -7.65 8.69 -9.02
N VAL A 358 -7.86 10.00 -8.90
CA VAL A 358 -6.93 10.93 -8.28
C VAL A 358 -7.61 11.56 -7.08
N LYS A 359 -7.08 11.28 -5.89
CA LYS A 359 -7.50 11.90 -4.64
C LYS A 359 -6.51 13.02 -4.29
N PHE A 360 -7.02 14.19 -3.92
CA PHE A 360 -6.20 15.30 -3.46
C PHE A 360 -6.88 16.01 -2.30
N GLU A 361 -6.06 16.46 -1.37
CA GLU A 361 -6.50 17.15 -0.17
C GLU A 361 -6.34 18.65 -0.36
N ARG A 362 -7.42 19.41 -0.14
CA ARG A 362 -7.43 20.87 -0.28
C ARG A 362 -7.59 21.52 1.09
N GLY A 363 -6.58 22.27 1.50
CA GLY A 363 -6.56 23.03 2.75
C GLY A 363 -5.83 22.31 3.90
N LEU A 364 -5.59 23.05 4.98
CA LEU A 364 -4.89 22.57 6.17
C LEU A 364 -5.72 21.48 6.88
N GLY A 365 -5.08 20.33 7.17
CA GLY A 365 -5.68 19.23 7.95
C GLY A 365 -6.62 18.30 7.16
N GLY A 366 -6.49 18.23 5.84
CA GLY A 366 -7.22 17.23 5.02
C GLY A 366 -8.74 17.40 4.98
N MET A 367 -9.28 18.55 5.41
CA MET A 367 -10.72 18.71 5.62
C MET A 367 -11.57 18.73 4.34
N ASN A 368 -10.98 19.01 3.17
CA ASN A 368 -11.67 18.90 1.89
C ASN A 368 -10.93 17.93 0.98
N GLN A 369 -11.34 16.67 1.00
CA GLN A 369 -10.88 15.68 0.03
C GLN A 369 -11.66 15.84 -1.26
N GLN A 370 -10.96 16.19 -2.33
CA GLN A 370 -11.52 16.22 -3.67
C GLN A 370 -10.99 15.04 -4.48
N MET A 371 -11.80 14.59 -5.43
CA MET A 371 -11.47 13.42 -6.23
C MET A 371 -11.84 13.64 -7.70
N LEU A 372 -10.94 13.25 -8.59
CA LEU A 372 -11.18 13.14 -10.02
C LEU A 372 -11.16 11.67 -10.42
N ILE A 373 -12.22 11.23 -11.08
CA ILE A 373 -12.34 9.87 -11.62
C ILE A 373 -12.41 9.97 -13.14
N PHE A 374 -11.45 9.35 -13.82
CA PHE A 374 -11.39 9.24 -15.28
C PHE A 374 -11.77 7.82 -15.67
N ARG A 375 -12.72 7.67 -16.59
CA ARG A 375 -13.19 6.37 -17.05
C ARG A 375 -13.26 6.33 -18.57
N VAL A 376 -12.74 5.26 -19.17
CA VAL A 376 -12.86 5.03 -20.61
C VAL A 376 -12.76 3.54 -20.94
N ASN A 377 -13.58 3.07 -21.89
CA ASN A 377 -13.46 1.70 -22.42
C ASN A 377 -12.29 1.61 -23.40
N LYS A 378 -11.54 0.52 -23.37
CA LYS A 378 -10.41 0.29 -24.28
C LYS A 378 -10.83 0.29 -25.75
N GLU A 379 -12.05 -0.13 -26.09
CA GLU A 379 -12.55 -0.16 -27.48
C GLU A 379 -12.64 1.22 -28.13
N VAL A 380 -12.78 2.29 -27.35
CA VAL A 380 -12.81 3.67 -27.87
C VAL A 380 -11.56 3.95 -28.70
N PHE A 381 -10.41 3.45 -28.26
CA PHE A 381 -9.11 3.61 -28.92
C PHE A 381 -8.95 2.75 -30.18
N GLN A 382 -9.85 1.79 -30.40
CA GLN A 382 -9.89 0.99 -31.62
C GLN A 382 -10.85 1.58 -32.64
N GLN A 383 -11.96 2.17 -32.16
CA GLN A 383 -12.99 2.79 -32.99
C GLN A 383 -12.55 4.15 -33.53
N TYR A 384 -11.82 4.93 -32.74
CA TYR A 384 -11.42 6.29 -33.08
C TYR A 384 -9.90 6.39 -33.17
N ARG A 385 -9.42 7.17 -34.15
CA ARG A 385 -7.99 7.52 -34.31
C ARG A 385 -7.69 8.96 -33.94
N ASP A 386 -8.71 9.81 -33.95
CA ASP A 386 -8.61 11.22 -33.61
C ASP A 386 -8.52 11.39 -32.09
N LYS A 387 -7.45 12.04 -31.62
CA LYS A 387 -7.19 12.25 -30.20
C LYS A 387 -8.25 13.10 -29.51
N GLU A 388 -8.79 14.12 -30.17
CA GLU A 388 -9.82 14.98 -29.61
C GLU A 388 -11.15 14.23 -29.48
N VAL A 389 -11.47 13.38 -30.46
CA VAL A 389 -12.66 12.53 -30.37
C VAL A 389 -12.53 11.55 -29.20
N ILE A 390 -11.35 10.94 -29.01
CA ILE A 390 -11.08 10.04 -27.88
C ILE A 390 -11.17 10.82 -26.56
N ARG A 391 -10.58 12.01 -26.47
CA ARG A 391 -10.60 12.86 -25.26
C ARG A 391 -12.04 13.13 -24.83
N ASN A 392 -12.92 13.45 -25.76
CA ASN A 392 -14.36 13.66 -25.51
C ASN A 392 -15.14 12.40 -25.10
N LYS A 393 -14.53 11.21 -25.21
CA LYS A 393 -15.10 9.94 -24.76
C LYS A 393 -14.56 9.49 -23.40
N ILE A 394 -13.54 10.18 -22.86
CA ILE A 394 -13.09 9.99 -21.48
C ILE A 394 -14.11 10.69 -20.59
N GLU A 395 -14.78 9.90 -19.76
CA GLU A 395 -15.68 10.45 -18.75
C GLU A 395 -14.86 10.91 -17.55
N VAL A 396 -15.13 12.14 -17.10
CA VAL A 396 -14.50 12.72 -15.93
C VAL A 396 -15.57 13.07 -14.90
N VAL A 397 -15.46 12.47 -13.72
CA VAL A 397 -16.34 12.74 -12.58
C VAL A 397 -15.55 13.48 -11.50
N LYS A 398 -16.04 14.65 -11.09
CA LYS A 398 -15.48 15.42 -9.97
C LYS A 398 -16.33 15.17 -8.72
N LEU A 399 -15.72 14.70 -7.63
CA LEU A 399 -16.36 14.50 -6.33
C LEU A 399 -15.73 15.43 -5.29
N ASN A 400 -16.56 15.97 -4.39
CA ASN A 400 -16.18 16.86 -3.29
C ASN A 400 -16.52 16.26 -1.92
#